data_AF-A0A849D8L6-F1
#
_entry.id   AF-A0A849D8L6-F1
#
_cell.length_a   1.000
_cell.length_b   1.000
_cell.length_c   1.000
_cell.angle_alpha   90.00
_cell.angle_beta   90.00
_cell.angle_gamma   90.00
#
_symmetry.space_group_name_H-M   'P 1'
#
loop_
_entity.id
_entity.type
_entity.pdbx_description
1 polymer ?
#
loop_
_entity_poly.entity_id
_entity_poly.type
_entity_poly.pdbx_seq_one_letter_code
_entity_poly.pdbx_strand_id
1 'polypeptide(L)' 'DFKRFLSLLDQSMQDQNSYYFDLIDGKILQPLKVTAIKPGGFLSYMKSIGKLGGQNKVQRLSNDRKVADALMAHKA' A
#
# COMPACT_ATOMS: atom_id res chain seq x y z
N ASP A 1 -2.41 -18.42 1.40
CA ASP A 1 -1.80 -18.01 2.67
C ASP A 1 -1.32 -16.56 2.54
N PHE A 2 -1.81 -15.66 3.39
CA PHE A 2 -1.51 -14.22 3.29
C PHE A 2 -0.02 -13.94 3.56
N LYS A 3 0.59 -14.63 4.53
CA LYS A 3 2.01 -14.46 4.85
C LYS A 3 2.91 -14.86 3.68
N ARG A 4 2.58 -15.97 3.00
CA ARG A 4 3.28 -16.39 1.78
C ARG A 4 3.14 -15.39 0.64
N PHE A 5 1.97 -14.78 0.48
CA PHE A 5 1.78 -13.72 -0.53
C PHE A 5 2.70 -12.51 -0.24
N LEU A 6 2.75 -12.07 1.03
CA LEU A 6 3.61 -10.96 1.43
C LEU A 6 5.09 -11.26 1.17
N SER A 7 5.56 -12.46 1.51
CA SER A 7 6.96 -12.83 1.27
C SER A 7 7.32 -12.87 -0.21
N LEU A 8 6.42 -13.37 -1.07
CA LEU A 8 6.65 -13.40 -2.51
C LEU A 8 6.65 -11.99 -3.12
N LEU A 9 5.76 -11.12 -2.65
CA LEU A 9 5.70 -9.74 -3.11
C LEU A 9 6.94 -8.95 -2.71
N ASP A 10 7.37 -9.08 -1.46
CA ASP A 10 8.58 -8.43 -0.95
C ASP A 10 9.83 -8.91 -1.71
N GLN A 11 9.96 -10.23 -1.94
CA GLN A 11 11.03 -10.78 -2.76
C GLN A 11 11.01 -10.22 -4.19
N SER A 12 9.83 -10.18 -4.84
CA SER A 12 9.71 -9.63 -6.19
C SER A 12 10.10 -8.14 -6.26
N MET A 13 9.91 -7.38 -5.18
CA MET A 13 10.37 -5.98 -5.12
C MET A 13 11.89 -5.89 -4.99
N GLN A 14 12.51 -6.76 -4.18
CA GLN A 14 13.95 -6.86 -4.04
C GLN A 14 14.62 -7.27 -5.37
N ASP A 15 14.03 -8.25 -6.08
CA ASP A 15 14.54 -8.73 -7.38
C ASP A 15 14.47 -7.65 -8.48
N GLN A 16 13.44 -6.78 -8.45
CA GLN A 16 13.26 -5.70 -9.43
C GLN A 16 14.07 -4.44 -9.11
N ASN A 17 14.51 -4.28 -7.86
CA ASN A 17 15.21 -3.10 -7.39
C ASN A 17 16.30 -3.48 -6.38
N SER A 18 17.53 -3.66 -6.87
CA SER A 18 18.68 -4.02 -6.04
C SER A 18 18.95 -2.99 -4.93
N TYR A 19 18.64 -1.71 -5.15
CA TYR A 19 18.78 -0.70 -4.10
C TYR A 19 17.75 -0.90 -2.98
N TYR A 20 16.54 -1.38 -3.27
CA TYR A 20 15.58 -1.77 -2.24
C TYR A 20 16.11 -2.94 -1.40
N PHE A 21 16.72 -3.95 -2.04
CA PHE A 21 17.39 -5.05 -1.35
C PHE A 21 18.48 -4.53 -0.39
N ASP A 22 19.39 -3.68 -0.88
CA ASP A 22 20.50 -3.13 -0.07
C ASP A 22 19.98 -2.38 1.17
N LEU A 23 18.88 -1.62 1.03
CA LEU A 23 18.27 -0.89 2.14
C LEU A 23 17.62 -1.82 3.19
N ILE A 24 17.07 -2.95 2.77
CA ILE A 24 16.51 -3.96 3.68
C ILE A 24 17.65 -4.71 4.40
N ASP A 25 18.67 -5.17 3.67
CA ASP A 25 19.83 -5.87 4.24
C ASP A 25 20.60 -4.98 5.21
N GLY A 26 20.82 -3.73 4.83
CA GLY A 26 21.43 -2.69 5.67
C GLY A 26 20.55 -2.22 6.85
N LYS A 27 19.35 -2.78 7.04
CA LYS A 27 18.37 -2.42 8.09
C LYS A 27 18.00 -0.94 8.11
N ILE A 28 18.07 -0.28 6.96
CA ILE A 28 17.66 1.12 6.77
C ILE A 28 16.14 1.18 6.56
N LEU A 29 15.61 0.23 5.79
CA LEU A 29 14.18 0.06 5.57
C LEU A 29 13.65 -1.19 6.31
N GLN A 30 12.36 -1.17 6.61
CA GLN A 30 11.63 -2.35 7.06
C GLN A 30 11.02 -3.10 5.86
N PRO A 31 10.73 -4.41 5.99
CA PRO A 31 10.01 -5.17 4.97
C PRO A 31 8.63 -4.57 4.64
N LEU A 32 8.14 -4.86 3.43
CA LEU A 32 6.85 -4.38 2.93
C LEU A 32 5.71 -4.71 3.92
N LYS A 33 4.88 -3.70 4.21
CA LYS A 33 3.64 -3.84 4.97
C LYS A 33 2.43 -3.79 4.05
N VAL A 34 1.64 -4.85 4.04
CA VAL A 34 0.39 -4.95 3.27
C VAL A 34 -0.81 -4.99 4.21
N THR A 35 -1.75 -4.07 4.00
CA THR A 35 -3.02 -4.03 4.75
C THR A 35 -4.16 -4.39 3.81
N ALA A 36 -4.87 -5.47 4.12
CA ALA A 36 -6.10 -5.81 3.42
C ALA A 36 -7.20 -4.79 3.76
N ILE A 37 -7.95 -4.38 2.74
CA ILE A 37 -9.12 -3.50 2.90
C ILE A 37 -10.37 -4.22 2.44
N LYS A 38 -11.51 -3.83 3.00
CA LYS A 38 -12.80 -4.40 2.63
C LYS A 38 -13.11 -4.15 1.14
N PRO A 39 -13.87 -5.03 0.47
CA PRO A 39 -14.35 -4.78 -0.88
C PRO A 39 -15.05 -3.42 -0.97
N GLY A 40 -14.72 -2.63 -1.99
CA GLY A 40 -15.22 -1.25 -2.13
C GLY A 40 -14.60 -0.24 -1.13
N GLY A 41 -13.53 -0.59 -0.42
CA GLY A 41 -12.85 0.29 0.54
C GLY A 41 -12.32 1.58 -0.09
N PHE A 42 -11.68 1.49 -1.28
CA PHE A 42 -11.23 2.67 -2.02
C PHE A 42 -12.41 3.55 -2.50
N LEU A 43 -13.53 2.94 -2.91
CA LEU A 43 -14.74 3.67 -3.31
C LEU A 43 -15.32 4.46 -2.12
N SER A 44 -15.39 3.80 -0.96
CA SER A 44 -15.85 4.40 0.29
C SER A 44 -14.97 5.55 0.74
N TYR A 45 -13.64 5.38 0.64
CA TYR A 45 -12.66 6.43 0.91
C TYR A 45 -12.83 7.63 -0.03
N MET A 46 -12.93 7.40 -1.34
CA MET A 46 -13.13 8.49 -2.30
C MET A 46 -14.45 9.24 -2.03
N LYS A 47 -15.49 8.52 -1.59
CA LYS A 47 -16.76 9.12 -1.19
C LYS A 47 -16.62 9.98 0.06
N SER A 48 -15.91 9.51 1.09
CA SER A 48 -15.75 10.22 2.36
C SER A 48 -14.98 11.54 2.22
N ILE A 49 -14.06 11.63 1.27
CA ILE A 49 -13.32 12.86 0.96
C ILE A 49 -13.98 13.73 -0.12
N GLY A 50 -15.21 13.40 -0.55
CA GLY A 50 -15.95 14.17 -1.57
C GLY A 50 -15.36 14.10 -2.97
N LYS A 51 -14.51 13.10 -3.27
CA LYS A 51 -13.82 12.93 -4.56
C LYS A 51 -14.34 11.73 -5.37
N LEU A 52 -15.46 11.13 -4.97
CA LEU A 52 -16.08 10.06 -5.74
C LEU A 52 -16.76 10.63 -6.99
N GLY A 53 -16.26 10.26 -8.17
CA GLY A 53 -16.75 10.73 -9.46
C GLY A 53 -15.88 11.85 -10.08
N GLY A 54 -16.24 12.27 -11.30
CA GLY A 54 -15.47 13.26 -12.06
C GLY A 54 -14.08 12.75 -12.51
N GLN A 55 -13.10 13.65 -12.64
CA GLN A 55 -11.72 13.32 -13.04
C GLN A 55 -10.79 12.94 -11.87
N ASN A 56 -11.34 12.76 -10.66
CA ASN A 56 -10.53 12.41 -9.48
C ASN A 56 -10.08 10.93 -9.52
N LYS A 57 -8.80 10.70 -9.29
CA LYS A 57 -8.19 9.35 -9.24
C LYS A 57 -7.68 9.04 -7.84
N VAL A 58 -7.76 7.76 -7.45
CA VAL A 58 -7.10 7.26 -6.23
C VAL A 58 -5.59 7.37 -6.43
N GLN A 59 -4.91 7.97 -5.45
CA GLN A 59 -3.45 8.02 -5.44
C GLN A 59 -2.88 6.61 -5.23
N ARG A 60 -1.90 6.24 -6.07
CA ARG A 60 -1.27 4.90 -6.03
C ARG A 60 0.10 4.91 -5.37
N LEU A 61 0.72 6.08 -5.25
CA LEU A 61 2.03 6.31 -4.66
C LEU A 61 2.02 7.67 -3.96
N SER A 62 2.53 7.72 -2.73
CA SER A 62 2.73 8.94 -1.95
C SER A 62 3.94 8.76 -1.05
N ASN A 63 4.62 9.86 -0.74
CA ASN A 63 5.72 9.90 0.24
C ASN A 63 5.19 10.12 1.67
N ASP A 64 3.89 10.34 1.84
CA ASP A 64 3.23 10.43 3.14
C ASP A 64 2.19 9.33 3.33
N ARG A 65 1.70 9.20 4.57
CA ARG A 65 0.72 8.18 4.94
C ARG A 65 -0.72 8.65 4.88
N LYS A 66 -1.03 9.85 4.40
CA LYS A 66 -2.39 10.44 4.52
C LYS A 66 -3.48 9.55 3.92
N VAL A 67 -3.22 9.03 2.71
CA VAL A 67 -4.17 8.14 2.01
C VAL A 67 -4.25 6.78 2.71
N ALA A 68 -3.11 6.22 3.10
CA ALA A 68 -3.05 4.93 3.79
C ALA A 68 -3.79 4.98 5.14
N ASP A 69 -3.56 6.03 5.92
CA ASP A 69 -4.17 6.23 7.23
C ASP A 69 -5.68 6.47 7.11
N ALA A 70 -6.13 7.22 6.09
CA ALA A 70 -7.56 7.36 5.82
C ALA A 70 -8.22 6.02 5.41
N LEU A 71 -7.52 5.17 4.66
CA LEU A 71 -7.99 3.84 4.29
C LEU A 71 -8.05 2.85 5.46
N MET A 72 -7.39 3.14 6.59
CA MET A 72 -7.45 2.28 7.78
C MET A 72 -8.88 2.13 8.33
N ALA A 73 -9.75 3.14 8.15
CA ALA A 73 -11.18 3.07 8.48
C ALA A 73 -11.96 2.06 7.62
N HIS A 74 -11.32 1.45 6.63
CA HIS A 74 -11.88 0.48 5.71
C HIS A 74 -11.08 -0.83 5.66
N LYS A 75 -10.27 -1.11 6.70
CA LYS A 75 -9.55 -2.38 6.85
C LYS A 75 -10.51 -3.57 6.86
N ALA A 76 -10.11 -4.68 6.24
CA ALA A 76 -10.85 -5.96 6.26
C ALA A 76 -10.63 -6.72 7.56
#